data_AF-A0A496SRH1-F1
#
_entry.id   AF-A0A496SRH1-F1
#
_cell.length_a   1.000
_cell.length_b   1.000
_cell.length_c   1.000
_cell.angle_alpha   90.00
_cell.angle_beta   90.00
_cell.angle_gamma   90.00
#
_symmetry.space_group_name_H-M   'P 1'
#
loop_
_entity.id
_entity.type
_entity.pdbx_description
1 polymer ?
#
loop_
_entity_poly.entity_id
_entity_poly.type
_entity_poly.pdbx_seq_one_letter_code
_entity_poly.pdbx_strand_id
1 'polypeptide(L)'
;MNITIYDGARSIGGNKIYLEFDGKGIFFDFGINYKKMAEVYEEVLSPRPTRGIHDLLHLKIIPYLNIYRKDLIPSDVDISSAPKLRVDAVFLSHAHLDHAGNVGLLDYRIPAIATPTTAAILKAMRDVSSKIENEATYITPRQNNDEDPRIIEAVDYRKSAFIGRDFLVAGSYSGELEEFWCDCPSSRRLEPGAIKPLEEAIDFEIKVYEVDHSIYGSAACAVETSSGWVVYTGDLRT
;
A
#
# COMPACT_ATOMS: atom_id res chain seq x y z
N MET A 1 19.49 -8.05 11.48
CA MET A 1 18.04 -7.80 11.58
C MET A 1 17.81 -6.44 12.22
N ASN A 2 16.95 -5.60 11.65
CA ASN A 2 16.57 -4.30 12.19
C ASN A 2 15.06 -4.08 12.04
N ILE A 3 14.41 -3.53 13.07
CA ILE A 3 12.99 -3.16 13.04
C ILE A 3 12.88 -1.65 13.20
N THR A 4 12.30 -0.98 12.21
CA THR A 4 12.10 0.47 12.21
C THR A 4 10.62 0.79 12.18
N ILE A 5 10.13 1.55 13.16
CA ILE A 5 8.74 1.99 13.23
C ILE A 5 8.66 3.40 12.67
N TYR A 6 8.13 3.54 11.44
CA TYR A 6 8.00 4.84 10.78
C TYR A 6 6.73 5.58 11.22
N ASP A 7 5.68 4.87 11.60
CA ASP A 7 4.40 5.41 12.04
C ASP A 7 3.58 4.35 12.80
N GLY A 8 2.50 4.75 13.48
CA GLY A 8 1.62 3.86 14.23
C GLY A 8 2.02 3.60 15.69
N ALA A 9 3.25 3.92 16.10
CA ALA A 9 3.74 3.64 17.47
C ALA A 9 2.96 4.35 18.60
N ARG A 10 2.27 5.46 18.31
CA ARG A 10 1.59 6.34 19.29
C ARG A 10 0.18 6.74 18.86
N SER A 11 -0.41 5.95 17.98
CA SER A 11 -1.76 6.13 17.42
C SER A 11 -2.44 4.78 17.27
N ILE A 12 -3.77 4.80 17.20
CA ILE A 12 -4.52 3.64 16.71
C ILE A 12 -4.52 3.76 15.19
N GLY A 13 -3.97 2.74 14.53
CA GLY A 13 -3.81 2.73 13.09
C GLY A 13 -2.70 3.63 12.55
N GLY A 14 -2.52 3.58 11.23
CA GLY A 14 -1.44 4.26 10.51
C GLY A 14 -0.14 3.46 10.46
N ASN A 15 -0.21 2.15 10.71
CA ASN A 15 0.94 1.26 10.86
C ASN A 15 1.84 1.31 9.61
N LYS A 16 3.14 1.54 9.86
CA LYS A 16 4.23 1.52 8.87
C LYS A 16 5.47 0.99 9.57
N ILE A 17 5.55 -0.33 9.72
CA ILE A 17 6.67 -0.99 10.40
C ILE A 17 7.52 -1.67 9.35
N TYR A 18 8.83 -1.41 9.36
CA TYR A 18 9.77 -1.98 8.41
C TYR A 18 10.69 -2.98 9.10
N LEU A 19 10.78 -4.19 8.56
CA LEU A 19 11.72 -5.22 8.98
C LEU A 19 12.77 -5.39 7.89
N GLU A 20 14.03 -5.16 8.25
CA GLU A 20 15.21 -5.46 7.44
C GLU A 20 15.93 -6.69 7.99
N PHE A 21 16.16 -7.70 7.15
CA PHE A 21 16.71 -8.98 7.55
C PHE A 21 17.40 -9.66 6.37
N ASP A 22 18.56 -10.28 6.57
CA ASP A 22 19.21 -11.14 5.57
C ASP A 22 19.34 -10.53 4.16
N GLY A 23 19.53 -9.21 4.09
CA GLY A 23 19.62 -8.46 2.84
C GLY A 23 18.28 -8.25 2.13
N LYS A 24 17.15 -8.47 2.81
CA LYS A 24 15.74 -8.29 2.42
C LYS A 24 15.08 -7.20 3.24
N GLY A 25 13.93 -6.72 2.76
CA GLY A 25 13.07 -5.84 3.56
C GLY A 25 11.60 -5.97 3.25
N ILE A 26 10.78 -5.95 4.30
CA ILE A 26 9.32 -6.03 4.22
C ILE A 26 8.69 -4.93 5.07
N PHE A 27 7.62 -4.32 4.57
CA PHE A 27 6.74 -3.47 5.37
C PHE A 27 5.57 -4.29 5.92
N PHE A 28 5.22 -4.07 7.19
CA PHE A 28 3.96 -4.51 7.78
C PHE A 28 3.00 -3.33 7.80
N ASP A 29 1.94 -3.47 6.99
CA ASP A 29 0.97 -2.46 6.65
C ASP A 29 1.59 -1.17 6.07
N PHE A 30 0.74 -0.35 5.47
CA PHE A 30 1.09 1.01 5.07
C PHE A 30 -0.16 1.87 5.07
N GLY A 31 -0.66 2.16 6.27
CA GLY A 31 -2.00 2.74 6.45
C GLY A 31 -2.04 4.24 6.75
N ILE A 32 -3.25 4.79 6.82
CA ILE A 32 -3.52 6.19 7.15
C ILE A 32 -3.50 6.38 8.67
N ASN A 33 -2.68 7.33 9.14
CA ASN A 33 -2.72 7.75 10.53
C ASN A 33 -3.80 8.83 10.70
N TYR A 34 -5.03 8.42 11.02
CA TYR A 34 -6.16 9.34 11.16
C TYR A 34 -5.96 10.38 12.27
N LYS A 35 -5.27 10.01 13.36
CA LYS A 35 -4.94 10.96 14.44
C LYS A 35 -4.07 12.10 13.90
N LYS A 36 -3.02 11.76 13.15
CA LYS A 36 -2.13 12.75 12.53
C LYS A 36 -2.80 13.58 11.45
N MET A 37 -3.72 12.98 10.70
CA MET A 37 -4.54 13.70 9.72
C MET A 37 -5.44 14.73 10.42
N ALA A 38 -6.08 14.37 11.52
CA ALA A 38 -6.96 15.26 12.28
C ALA A 38 -6.20 16.44 12.90
N GLU A 39 -4.98 16.24 13.39
CA GLU A 39 -4.12 17.31 13.92
C GLU A 39 -3.81 18.42 12.90
N VAL A 40 -3.97 18.16 11.60
CA VAL A 40 -3.56 19.06 10.51
C VAL A 40 -4.74 19.55 9.66
N TYR A 41 -5.74 18.71 9.42
CA TYR A 41 -6.85 18.97 8.49
C TYR A 41 -8.18 19.27 9.19
N GLU A 42 -8.15 19.81 10.42
CA GLU A 42 -9.37 20.14 11.15
C GLU A 42 -10.12 21.37 10.59
N GLU A 43 -11.46 21.29 10.65
CA GLU A 43 -12.51 22.28 10.35
C GLU A 43 -12.58 22.89 8.94
N VAL A 44 -11.49 23.47 8.40
CA VAL A 44 -11.52 24.29 7.16
C VAL A 44 -10.46 23.87 6.14
N LEU A 45 -9.50 23.02 6.53
CA LEU A 45 -8.38 22.61 5.68
C LEU A 45 -8.62 21.21 5.10
N SER A 46 -8.74 21.11 3.79
CA SER A 46 -8.76 19.82 3.09
C SER A 46 -7.38 19.49 2.52
N PRO A 47 -7.04 18.19 2.38
CA PRO A 47 -5.90 17.77 1.58
C PRO A 47 -5.95 18.39 0.19
N ARG A 48 -4.78 18.58 -0.44
CA ARG A 48 -4.66 19.02 -1.83
C ARG A 48 -4.17 17.84 -2.69
N PRO A 49 -5.07 16.99 -3.22
CA PRO A 49 -4.66 15.81 -4.00
C PRO A 49 -3.79 16.16 -5.20
N THR A 50 -3.97 17.35 -5.76
CA THR A 50 -3.18 17.90 -6.87
C THR A 50 -1.72 18.17 -6.50
N ARG A 51 -1.34 18.10 -5.22
CA ARG A 51 0.06 18.23 -4.76
C ARG A 51 0.74 16.90 -4.54
N GLY A 52 0.14 15.78 -4.97
CA GLY A 52 0.74 14.45 -4.85
C GLY A 52 1.18 14.16 -3.41
N ILE A 53 2.43 13.72 -3.23
CA ILE A 53 3.00 13.45 -1.90
C ILE A 53 3.62 14.67 -1.20
N HIS A 54 3.65 15.86 -1.82
CA HIS A 54 4.31 17.04 -1.24
C HIS A 54 3.80 17.35 0.18
N ASP A 55 2.49 17.53 0.32
CA ASP A 55 1.89 17.89 1.60
C ASP A 55 2.03 16.76 2.62
N LEU A 56 1.91 15.51 2.16
CA LEU A 56 2.06 14.34 3.01
C LEU A 56 3.47 14.25 3.62
N LEU A 57 4.51 14.57 2.84
CA LEU A 57 5.90 14.62 3.32
C LEU A 57 6.15 15.85 4.20
N HIS A 58 5.70 17.03 3.76
CA HIS A 58 5.92 18.29 4.47
C HIS A 58 5.29 18.29 5.86
N LEU A 59 4.07 17.77 5.96
CA LEU A 59 3.31 17.62 7.20
C LEU A 59 3.67 16.34 7.96
N LYS A 60 4.66 15.60 7.45
CA LYS A 60 5.18 14.34 8.00
C LYS A 60 4.12 13.22 8.10
N ILE A 61 2.98 13.33 7.42
CA ILE A 61 1.91 12.32 7.41
C ILE A 61 2.42 10.96 6.93
N ILE A 62 3.35 10.98 5.97
CA ILE A 62 4.08 9.79 5.52
C ILE A 62 5.59 9.98 5.78
N PRO A 63 6.36 8.89 5.98
CA PRO A 63 7.79 8.99 6.24
C PRO A 63 8.57 9.50 5.01
N TYR A 64 9.65 10.25 5.24
CA TYR A 64 10.51 10.75 4.17
C TYR A 64 11.43 9.62 3.67
N LEU A 65 10.97 8.87 2.65
CA LEU A 65 11.61 7.68 2.10
C LEU A 65 11.52 7.65 0.57
N ASN A 66 12.52 7.08 -0.10
CA ASN A 66 12.53 6.90 -1.55
C ASN A 66 11.91 5.54 -1.96
N ILE A 67 10.62 5.36 -1.64
CA ILE A 67 9.84 4.14 -1.91
C ILE A 67 8.48 4.42 -2.58
N TYR A 68 8.17 5.69 -2.85
CA TYR A 68 6.89 6.13 -3.40
C TYR A 68 6.90 6.13 -4.93
N ARG A 69 5.70 6.14 -5.52
CA ARG A 69 5.54 6.27 -6.97
C ARG A 69 6.08 7.61 -7.44
N LYS A 70 6.84 7.56 -8.54
CA LYS A 70 7.42 8.74 -9.16
C LYS A 70 6.37 9.71 -9.73
N ASP A 71 5.22 9.18 -10.15
CA ASP A 71 4.13 9.96 -10.73
C ASP A 71 3.32 10.76 -9.71
N LEU A 72 3.63 10.62 -8.41
CA LEU A 72 3.08 11.41 -7.33
C LEU A 72 4.04 12.49 -6.81
N ILE A 73 5.24 12.63 -7.40
CA ILE A 73 6.28 13.56 -6.95
C ILE A 73 6.21 14.84 -7.79
N PRO A 74 5.72 15.97 -7.24
CA PRO A 74 5.76 17.25 -7.93
C PRO A 74 7.20 17.72 -8.13
N SER A 75 7.41 18.58 -9.13
CA SER A 75 8.76 19.11 -9.46
C SER A 75 9.49 19.85 -8.35
N ASP A 76 8.77 20.34 -7.34
CA ASP A 76 9.33 21.04 -6.18
C ASP A 76 9.55 20.14 -4.95
N VAL A 77 9.42 18.82 -5.12
CA VAL A 77 9.75 17.81 -4.11
C VAL A 77 11.01 17.05 -4.53
N ASP A 78 12.08 17.17 -3.76
CA ASP A 78 13.26 16.32 -3.91
C ASP A 78 13.24 15.14 -2.94
N ILE A 79 13.10 13.94 -3.50
CA ILE A 79 13.17 12.67 -2.75
C ILE A 79 14.48 11.92 -2.98
N SER A 80 15.38 12.45 -3.82
CA SER A 80 16.64 11.79 -4.15
C SER A 80 17.58 11.68 -2.94
N SER A 81 17.48 12.63 -2.01
CA SER A 81 18.17 12.61 -0.71
C SER A 81 17.49 11.76 0.36
N ALA A 82 16.27 11.25 0.12
CA ALA A 82 15.59 10.39 1.09
C ALA A 82 16.25 9.01 1.16
N PRO A 83 16.28 8.36 2.33
CA PRO A 83 16.77 6.99 2.47
C PRO A 83 16.05 6.07 1.48
N LYS A 84 16.85 5.30 0.73
CA LYS A 84 16.35 4.25 -0.16
C LYS A 84 16.39 2.93 0.59
N LEU A 85 15.23 2.33 0.79
CA LEU A 85 15.09 1.02 1.41
C LEU A 85 14.99 -0.06 0.34
N ARG A 86 15.47 -1.27 0.67
CA ARG A 86 15.09 -2.46 -0.08
C ARG A 86 13.71 -2.89 0.40
N VAL A 87 12.71 -2.86 -0.47
CA VAL A 87 11.35 -3.31 -0.14
C VAL A 87 10.98 -4.41 -1.12
N ASP A 88 11.09 -5.64 -0.67
CA ASP A 88 10.74 -6.82 -1.46
C ASP A 88 9.22 -7.04 -1.48
N ALA A 89 8.49 -6.64 -0.42
CA ALA A 89 7.03 -6.67 -0.37
C ALA A 89 6.45 -5.76 0.73
N VAL A 90 5.13 -5.53 0.68
CA VAL A 90 4.33 -5.01 1.81
C VAL A 90 3.29 -6.05 2.22
N PHE A 91 3.35 -6.53 3.46
CA PHE A 91 2.30 -7.37 4.04
C PHE A 91 1.14 -6.51 4.52
N LEU A 92 -0.09 -6.84 4.09
CA LEU A 92 -1.32 -6.20 4.51
C LEU A 92 -2.06 -7.14 5.45
N SER A 93 -2.15 -6.77 6.73
CA SER A 93 -2.85 -7.58 7.73
C SER A 93 -4.33 -7.70 7.42
N HIS A 94 -4.98 -6.61 7.00
CA HIS A 94 -6.38 -6.57 6.61
C HIS A 94 -6.73 -5.31 5.80
N ALA A 95 -7.98 -5.19 5.36
CA ALA A 95 -8.40 -4.18 4.39
C ALA A 95 -8.81 -2.81 4.98
N HIS A 96 -8.71 -2.57 6.29
CA HIS A 96 -9.01 -1.23 6.82
C HIS A 96 -8.00 -0.19 6.33
N LEU A 97 -8.45 1.05 6.13
CA LEU A 97 -7.63 2.11 5.53
C LEU A 97 -6.51 2.61 6.44
N ASP A 98 -6.62 2.43 7.74
CA ASP A 98 -5.54 2.67 8.69
C ASP A 98 -4.45 1.58 8.66
N HIS A 99 -4.62 0.54 7.84
CA HIS A 99 -3.62 -0.48 7.51
C HIS A 99 -3.22 -0.48 6.03
N ALA A 100 -4.16 -0.29 5.10
CA ALA A 100 -3.89 -0.36 3.65
C ALA A 100 -3.94 1.00 2.92
N GLY A 101 -4.44 2.04 3.56
CA GLY A 101 -4.87 3.27 2.87
C GLY A 101 -3.76 4.15 2.31
N ASN A 102 -2.48 3.93 2.65
CA ASN A 102 -1.35 4.62 2.01
C ASN A 102 -0.58 3.71 1.05
N VAL A 103 -0.97 2.44 0.87
CA VAL A 103 -0.30 1.49 -0.06
C VAL A 103 -0.32 2.03 -1.50
N GLY A 104 -1.37 2.74 -1.89
CA GLY A 104 -1.47 3.39 -3.20
C GLY A 104 -0.41 4.47 -3.49
N LEU A 105 0.34 4.91 -2.46
CA LEU A 105 1.45 5.84 -2.59
C LEU A 105 2.78 5.14 -2.91
N LEU A 106 2.93 3.88 -2.49
CA LEU A 106 4.14 3.09 -2.71
C LEU A 106 4.33 2.78 -4.19
N ASP A 107 5.58 2.71 -4.64
CA ASP A 107 5.93 2.22 -5.98
C ASP A 107 5.11 0.94 -6.28
N TYR A 108 4.31 0.97 -7.36
CA TYR A 108 3.36 -0.09 -7.67
C TYR A 108 4.04 -1.42 -8.05
N ARG A 109 5.36 -1.39 -8.27
CA ARG A 109 6.19 -2.57 -8.51
C ARG A 109 6.54 -3.35 -7.23
N ILE A 110 6.32 -2.75 -6.06
CA ILE A 110 6.44 -3.47 -4.79
C ILE A 110 5.18 -4.34 -4.64
N PRO A 111 5.29 -5.68 -4.62
CA PRO A 111 4.10 -6.52 -4.47
C PRO A 111 3.50 -6.40 -3.07
N ALA A 112 2.19 -6.61 -2.96
CA ALA A 112 1.51 -6.74 -1.68
C ALA A 112 1.33 -8.22 -1.31
N ILE A 113 1.47 -8.56 -0.04
CA ILE A 113 1.16 -9.89 0.50
C ILE A 113 -0.12 -9.76 1.34
N ALA A 114 -1.12 -10.61 1.11
CA ALA A 114 -2.37 -10.58 1.86
C ALA A 114 -3.07 -11.95 1.83
N THR A 115 -4.16 -12.12 2.57
CA THR A 115 -5.09 -13.24 2.31
C THR A 115 -5.88 -12.99 1.02
N PRO A 116 -6.39 -14.05 0.35
CA PRO A 116 -7.29 -13.90 -0.80
C PRO A 116 -8.48 -12.98 -0.52
N THR A 117 -9.06 -13.09 0.69
CA THR A 117 -10.22 -12.29 1.10
C THR A 117 -9.86 -10.82 1.28
N THR A 118 -8.72 -10.50 1.91
CA THR A 118 -8.25 -9.11 2.02
C THR A 118 -7.96 -8.51 0.63
N ALA A 119 -7.34 -9.28 -0.26
CA ALA A 119 -7.11 -8.86 -1.65
C ALA A 119 -8.44 -8.54 -2.38
N ALA A 120 -9.43 -9.43 -2.27
CA ALA A 120 -10.75 -9.24 -2.88
C ALA A 120 -11.47 -7.99 -2.34
N ILE A 121 -11.44 -7.75 -1.02
CA ILE A 121 -12.06 -6.57 -0.41
C ILE A 121 -11.37 -5.29 -0.88
N LEU A 122 -10.03 -5.25 -0.89
CA LEU A 122 -9.28 -4.09 -1.37
C LEU A 122 -9.55 -3.81 -2.86
N LYS A 123 -9.71 -4.86 -3.68
CA LYS A 123 -10.08 -4.72 -5.10
C LYS A 123 -11.49 -4.16 -5.25
N ALA A 124 -12.46 -4.66 -4.50
CA ALA A 124 -13.83 -4.14 -4.48
C ALA A 124 -13.89 -2.68 -4.01
N MET A 125 -13.16 -2.33 -2.94
CA MET A 125 -13.04 -0.94 -2.45
C MET A 125 -12.50 -0.01 -3.52
N ARG A 126 -11.49 -0.47 -4.28
CA ARG A 126 -10.92 0.29 -5.40
C ARG A 126 -11.87 0.43 -6.57
N ASP A 127 -12.63 -0.60 -6.90
CA ASP A 127 -13.61 -0.59 -7.99
C ASP A 127 -14.73 0.45 -7.81
N VAL A 128 -15.10 0.73 -6.55
CA VAL A 128 -16.18 1.68 -6.24
C VAL A 128 -15.66 3.07 -5.84
N SER A 129 -14.34 3.29 -5.78
CA SER A 129 -13.77 4.54 -5.28
C SER A 129 -12.54 4.96 -6.07
N SER A 130 -12.54 6.19 -6.58
CA SER A 130 -11.40 6.78 -7.30
C SER A 130 -10.33 7.37 -6.38
N LYS A 131 -10.57 7.46 -5.06
CA LYS A 131 -9.64 8.08 -4.12
C LYS A 131 -8.32 7.31 -4.03
N ILE A 132 -7.22 8.04 -3.84
CA ILE A 132 -5.88 7.46 -3.75
C ILE A 132 -5.73 6.49 -2.58
N GLU A 133 -6.51 6.68 -1.51
CA GLU A 133 -6.55 5.79 -0.35
C GLU A 133 -7.02 4.36 -0.67
N ASN A 134 -7.73 4.18 -1.79
CA ASN A 134 -8.17 2.87 -2.26
C ASN A 134 -7.26 2.30 -3.36
N GLU A 135 -6.16 2.96 -3.73
CA GLU A 135 -5.24 2.51 -4.81
C GLU A 135 -4.25 1.40 -4.38
N ALA A 136 -4.64 0.54 -3.43
CA ALA A 136 -3.80 -0.57 -2.99
C ALA A 136 -3.62 -1.64 -4.08
N THR A 137 -4.70 -1.97 -4.81
CA THR A 137 -4.73 -3.07 -5.81
C THR A 137 -4.40 -2.60 -7.23
N TYR A 138 -4.93 -1.46 -7.65
CA TYR A 138 -4.52 -0.81 -8.87
C TYR A 138 -4.57 0.71 -8.74
N ILE A 139 -3.72 1.36 -9.50
CA ILE A 139 -3.48 2.79 -9.42
C ILE A 139 -4.04 3.51 -10.63
N THR A 140 -4.36 4.79 -10.45
CA THR A 140 -4.58 5.74 -11.55
C THR A 140 -3.25 6.40 -11.89
N PRO A 141 -2.67 6.18 -13.10
CA PRO A 141 -1.46 6.88 -13.50
C PRO A 141 -1.66 8.38 -13.50
N ARG A 142 -0.66 9.09 -12.97
CA ARG A 142 -0.64 10.54 -12.88
C ARG A 142 0.57 11.12 -13.62
N GLN A 143 0.57 12.43 -13.81
CA GLN A 143 1.66 13.16 -14.42
C GLN A 143 1.72 14.59 -13.86
N ASN A 144 2.88 15.22 -13.98
CA ASN A 144 3.01 16.64 -13.73
C ASN A 144 2.25 17.39 -14.83
N ASN A 145 1.53 18.44 -14.45
CA ASN A 145 0.87 19.32 -15.39
C ASN A 145 1.93 20.10 -16.20
N ASP A 146 1.66 20.32 -17.49
CA ASP A 146 2.61 20.96 -18.41
C ASP A 146 2.80 22.46 -18.13
N GLU A 147 1.78 23.15 -17.62
CA GLU A 147 1.83 24.59 -17.31
C GLU A 147 2.45 24.85 -15.93
N ASP A 148 2.04 24.07 -14.93
CA ASP A 148 2.62 24.12 -13.59
C ASP A 148 3.05 22.72 -13.13
N PRO A 149 4.34 22.36 -13.23
CA PRO A 149 4.83 21.03 -12.91
C PRO A 149 4.82 20.71 -11.40
N ARG A 150 4.32 21.62 -10.56
CA ARG A 150 4.00 21.41 -9.15
C ARG A 150 2.62 20.77 -8.95
N ILE A 151 1.79 20.79 -9.99
CA ILE A 151 0.46 20.20 -10.00
C ILE A 151 0.56 18.79 -10.59
N ILE A 152 -0.06 17.83 -9.92
CA ILE A 152 -0.21 16.44 -10.35
C ILE A 152 -1.66 16.24 -10.81
N GLU A 153 -1.81 15.69 -12.01
CA GLU A 153 -3.10 15.38 -12.61
C GLU A 153 -3.15 13.92 -13.08
N ALA A 154 -4.35 13.36 -13.22
CA ALA A 154 -4.52 12.04 -13.77
C ALA A 154 -4.22 12.06 -15.28
N VAL A 155 -3.46 11.05 -15.76
CA VAL A 155 -3.28 10.87 -17.20
C VAL A 155 -4.62 10.53 -17.84
N ASP A 156 -4.90 11.12 -19.01
CA ASP A 156 -6.11 10.86 -19.80
C ASP A 156 -6.36 9.35 -19.93
N TYR A 157 -7.58 8.92 -19.60
CA TYR A 157 -8.01 7.53 -19.61
C TYR A 157 -7.91 6.87 -21.00
N ARG A 158 -7.87 7.66 -22.08
CA ARG A 158 -7.67 7.17 -23.46
C ARG A 158 -6.20 6.90 -23.78
N LYS A 159 -5.28 7.52 -23.04
CA LYS A 159 -3.83 7.42 -23.25
C LYS A 159 -3.18 6.36 -22.35
N SER A 160 -3.81 6.02 -21.23
CA SER A 160 -3.22 5.15 -20.22
C SER A 160 -4.27 4.30 -19.52
N ALA A 161 -3.98 3.03 -19.31
CA ALA A 161 -4.77 2.12 -18.49
C ALA A 161 -4.63 2.45 -16.99
N PHE A 162 -5.47 1.85 -16.14
CA PHE A 162 -5.08 1.60 -14.75
C PHE A 162 -3.93 0.60 -14.73
N ILE A 163 -3.04 0.72 -13.74
CA ILE A 163 -1.92 -0.21 -13.56
C ILE A 163 -2.13 -0.99 -12.26
N GLY A 164 -2.27 -2.30 -12.36
CA GLY A 164 -2.40 -3.17 -11.21
C GLY A 164 -1.08 -3.41 -10.49
N ARG A 165 -1.17 -3.60 -9.18
CA ARG A 165 -0.10 -4.07 -8.29
C ARG A 165 -0.19 -5.58 -8.21
N ASP A 166 0.96 -6.25 -8.19
CA ASP A 166 1.02 -7.68 -7.94
C ASP A 166 0.63 -8.00 -6.49
N PHE A 167 -0.20 -9.03 -6.31
CA PHE A 167 -0.63 -9.55 -5.03
C PHE A 167 -0.16 -11.00 -4.87
N LEU A 168 0.59 -11.24 -3.81
CA LEU A 168 1.02 -12.56 -3.38
C LEU A 168 0.06 -13.02 -2.27
N VAL A 169 -0.80 -13.97 -2.58
CA VAL A 169 -1.86 -14.38 -1.68
C VAL A 169 -1.47 -15.61 -0.87
N ALA A 170 -1.65 -15.51 0.44
CA ALA A 170 -1.42 -16.61 1.36
C ALA A 170 -2.71 -17.41 1.56
N GLY A 171 -2.76 -18.59 0.94
CA GLY A 171 -3.92 -19.48 0.95
C GLY A 171 -4.52 -19.69 -0.45
N SER A 172 -5.37 -20.72 -0.55
CA SER A 172 -6.02 -21.07 -1.81
C SER A 172 -7.06 -20.03 -2.21
N TYR A 173 -7.16 -19.78 -3.52
CA TYR A 173 -8.19 -18.93 -4.11
C TYR A 173 -8.79 -19.60 -5.33
N SER A 174 -9.98 -19.12 -5.73
CA SER A 174 -10.75 -19.71 -6.82
C SER A 174 -10.50 -18.99 -8.15
N GLY A 175 -10.85 -19.62 -9.27
CA GLY A 175 -10.73 -18.99 -10.59
C GLY A 175 -11.61 -17.75 -10.73
N GLU A 176 -12.74 -17.69 -10.01
CA GLU A 176 -13.59 -16.50 -9.97
C GLU A 176 -12.86 -15.28 -9.37
N LEU A 177 -11.92 -15.49 -8.43
CA LEU A 177 -11.09 -14.40 -7.93
C LEU A 177 -10.13 -13.91 -9.01
N GLU A 178 -9.55 -14.80 -9.82
CA GLU A 178 -8.68 -14.41 -10.94
C GLU A 178 -9.44 -13.60 -12.00
N GLU A 179 -10.65 -14.05 -12.35
CA GLU A 179 -11.54 -13.34 -13.26
C GLU A 179 -11.90 -11.96 -12.71
N PHE A 180 -12.32 -11.88 -11.44
CA PHE A 180 -12.61 -10.61 -10.76
C PHE A 180 -11.39 -9.68 -10.69
N TRP A 181 -10.20 -10.24 -10.52
CA TRP A 181 -8.95 -9.48 -10.47
C TRP A 181 -8.63 -8.79 -11.79
N CYS A 182 -8.99 -9.43 -12.91
CA CYS A 182 -8.79 -8.92 -14.26
C CYS A 182 -9.91 -7.98 -14.72
N ASP A 183 -11.06 -7.99 -14.07
CA ASP A 183 -12.21 -7.16 -14.40
C ASP A 183 -12.14 -5.75 -13.75
N CYS A 184 -12.78 -4.78 -14.39
CA CYS A 184 -12.91 -3.43 -13.86
C CYS A 184 -14.22 -2.80 -14.33
N PRO A 185 -15.06 -2.26 -13.42
CA PRO A 185 -16.34 -1.65 -13.80
C PRO A 185 -16.20 -0.25 -14.45
N SER A 186 -14.98 0.20 -14.74
CA SER A 186 -14.68 1.50 -15.32
C SER A 186 -14.57 1.44 -16.85
N SER A 187 -14.81 2.57 -17.52
CA SER A 187 -14.50 2.73 -18.94
C SER A 187 -13.00 2.82 -19.23
N ARG A 188 -12.16 3.09 -18.22
CA ARG A 188 -10.69 3.08 -18.37
C ARG A 188 -10.23 1.62 -18.33
N ARG A 189 -9.45 1.21 -19.34
CA ARG A 189 -8.84 -0.14 -19.40
C ARG A 189 -8.03 -0.42 -18.13
N LEU A 190 -8.04 -1.65 -17.65
CA LEU A 190 -7.15 -2.15 -16.60
C LEU A 190 -6.04 -3.00 -17.21
N GLU A 191 -4.80 -2.71 -16.86
CA GLU A 191 -3.68 -3.65 -16.99
C GLU A 191 -3.50 -4.29 -15.61
N PRO A 192 -4.07 -5.49 -15.37
CA PRO A 192 -4.09 -6.08 -14.04
C PRO A 192 -2.68 -6.51 -13.63
N GLY A 193 -2.40 -6.38 -12.32
CA GLY A 193 -1.25 -7.03 -11.70
C GLY A 193 -1.54 -8.51 -11.54
N ALA A 194 -0.50 -9.31 -11.32
CA ALA A 194 -0.70 -10.73 -11.07
C ALA A 194 -1.26 -10.98 -9.66
N ILE A 195 -2.16 -11.93 -9.54
CA ILE A 195 -2.50 -12.58 -8.27
C ILE A 195 -1.87 -13.98 -8.30
N LYS A 196 -1.03 -14.29 -7.31
CA LYS A 196 -0.24 -15.55 -7.29
C LYS A 196 -0.15 -16.11 -5.88
N PRO A 197 0.01 -17.44 -5.73
CA PRO A 197 0.35 -18.01 -4.44
C PRO A 197 1.65 -17.42 -3.87
N LEU A 198 1.65 -17.13 -2.57
CA LEU A 198 2.79 -16.52 -1.88
C LEU A 198 4.08 -17.34 -2.03
N GLU A 199 3.96 -18.66 -1.89
CA GLU A 199 5.06 -19.62 -1.90
C GLU A 199 5.78 -19.71 -3.25
N GLU A 200 5.14 -19.26 -4.33
CA GLU A 200 5.70 -19.32 -5.69
C GLU A 200 6.50 -18.07 -6.07
N ALA A 201 6.36 -16.97 -5.31
CA ALA A 201 6.77 -15.64 -5.76
C ALA A 201 7.68 -14.88 -4.79
N ILE A 202 7.74 -15.28 -3.52
CA ILE A 202 8.60 -14.67 -2.51
C ILE A 202 9.84 -15.55 -2.25
N ASP A 203 11.00 -14.93 -2.01
CA ASP A 203 12.27 -15.63 -1.84
C ASP A 203 12.79 -15.60 -0.39
N PHE A 204 11.87 -15.46 0.57
CA PHE A 204 12.12 -15.62 2.01
C PHE A 204 10.93 -16.31 2.67
N GLU A 205 11.18 -17.00 3.78
CA GLU A 205 10.15 -17.73 4.51
C GLU A 205 9.24 -16.76 5.26
N ILE A 206 7.96 -16.78 4.91
CA ILE A 206 6.89 -16.03 5.57
C ILE A 206 5.67 -16.94 5.71
N LYS A 207 5.10 -16.96 6.92
CA LYS A 207 3.87 -17.68 7.24
C LYS A 207 2.79 -16.68 7.56
N VAL A 208 1.59 -16.90 7.04
CA VAL A 208 0.42 -16.06 7.28
C VAL A 208 -0.63 -16.88 8.01
N TYR A 209 -1.20 -16.29 9.06
CA TYR A 209 -2.17 -16.93 9.93
C TYR A 209 -3.43 -16.08 9.96
N GLU A 210 -4.56 -16.62 9.55
CA GLU A 210 -5.84 -15.94 9.73
C GLU A 210 -6.13 -15.71 11.22
N VAL A 211 -6.62 -14.52 11.53
CA VAL A 211 -7.01 -14.11 12.88
C VAL A 211 -8.41 -13.52 12.86
N ASP A 212 -9.11 -13.65 13.97
CA ASP A 212 -10.42 -13.02 14.12
C ASP A 212 -10.26 -11.51 14.31
N HIS A 213 -11.06 -10.73 13.60
CA HIS A 213 -11.16 -9.27 13.72
C HIS A 213 -12.52 -8.80 13.16
N SER A 214 -12.76 -7.49 13.13
CA SER A 214 -14.02 -6.92 12.63
C SER A 214 -14.20 -6.97 11.11
N ILE A 215 -13.19 -7.40 10.36
CA ILE A 215 -13.23 -7.55 8.90
C ILE A 215 -12.68 -8.91 8.46
N TYR A 216 -13.33 -9.50 7.46
CA TYR A 216 -12.92 -10.80 6.90
C TYR A 216 -11.53 -10.73 6.26
N GLY A 217 -10.81 -11.85 6.31
CA GLY A 217 -9.47 -11.98 5.73
C GLY A 217 -8.35 -11.39 6.58
N SER A 218 -8.63 -10.98 7.81
CA SER A 218 -7.60 -10.47 8.73
C SER A 218 -6.57 -11.52 9.07
N ALA A 219 -5.30 -11.14 9.07
CA ALA A 219 -4.19 -12.06 9.29
C ALA A 219 -3.00 -11.44 10.03
N ALA A 220 -2.36 -12.30 10.83
CA ALA A 220 -1.01 -12.12 11.33
C ALA A 220 0.00 -12.73 10.34
N CYS A 221 1.26 -12.31 10.41
CA CYS A 221 2.34 -13.01 9.73
C CYS A 221 3.55 -13.25 10.63
N ALA A 222 4.34 -14.25 10.27
CA ALA A 222 5.62 -14.57 10.89
C ALA A 222 6.67 -14.66 9.78
N VAL A 223 7.75 -13.89 9.89
CA VAL A 223 8.87 -13.89 8.95
C VAL A 223 10.06 -14.57 9.61
N GLU A 224 10.64 -15.57 8.95
CA GLU A 224 11.86 -16.20 9.44
C GLU A 224 13.08 -15.36 9.07
N THR A 225 13.97 -15.16 10.03
CA THR A 225 15.25 -14.46 9.84
C THR A 225 16.38 -15.32 10.40
N SER A 226 17.62 -14.99 10.06
CA SER A 226 18.82 -15.57 10.70
C SER A 226 18.86 -15.43 12.22
N SER A 227 18.07 -14.52 12.81
CA SER A 227 17.96 -14.30 14.26
C SER A 227 16.72 -14.96 14.89
N GLY A 228 15.92 -15.68 14.10
CA GLY A 228 14.67 -16.29 14.52
C GLY A 228 13.43 -15.64 13.88
N TRP A 229 12.26 -16.02 14.38
CA TRP A 229 10.97 -15.58 13.86
C TRP A 229 10.57 -14.21 14.40
N VAL A 230 10.16 -13.31 13.49
CA VAL A 230 9.51 -12.04 13.84
C VAL A 230 8.03 -12.15 13.49
N VAL A 231 7.16 -11.94 14.47
CA VAL A 231 5.71 -12.04 14.31
C VAL A 231 5.08 -10.65 14.34
N TYR A 232 4.27 -10.35 13.33
CA TYR A 232 3.38 -9.20 13.30
C TYR A 232 1.94 -9.68 13.39
N THR A 233 1.26 -9.32 14.47
CA THR A 233 -0.10 -9.81 14.77
C THR A 233 -1.18 -9.21 13.87
N GLY A 234 -0.90 -8.03 13.28
CA GLY A 234 -1.96 -7.15 12.80
C GLY A 234 -2.92 -6.78 13.93
N ASP A 235 -4.14 -6.42 13.54
CA ASP A 235 -5.24 -6.26 14.49
C ASP A 235 -5.99 -7.59 14.63
N LEU A 236 -6.25 -7.97 15.88
CA LEU A 236 -6.95 -9.20 16.21
C LEU A 236 -7.86 -9.00 17.41
N ARG A 237 -8.82 -9.90 17.58
CA ARG A 237 -9.62 -10.05 18.78
C ARG A 237 -9.61 -11.50 19.25
N THR A 238 -9.98 -11.68 20.51
CA THR A 238 -10.14 -12.98 21.19
C THR A 238 -11.60 -13.30 21.42
#